data_AF-A0A396SGF0-F1
#
_entry.id   AF-A0A396SGF0-F1
#
_cell.length_a   1.000
_cell.length_b   1.000
_cell.length_c   1.000
_cell.angle_alpha   90.00
_cell.angle_beta   90.00
_cell.angle_gamma   90.00
#
_symmetry.space_group_name_H-M   'P 1'
#
loop_
_entity.id
_entity.type
_entity.pdbx_description
1 polymer ?
#
loop_
_entity_poly.entity_id
_entity_poly.type
_entity_poly.pdbx_seq_one_letter_code
_entity_poly.pdbx_strand_id
1 'polypeptide(L)' 'MALIIPKCKKCDKEIKGDEEVYVQLRYPKRKGITEITAYLNLEGKFICKDCSTKINI' A
#
# COMPACT_ATOMS: atom_id res chain seq x y z
N MET A 1 -12.58 -15.83 -2.81
CA MET A 1 -11.84 -14.57 -3.00
C MET A 1 -10.67 -14.59 -2.05
N ALA A 2 -9.42 -14.59 -2.55
CA ALA A 2 -8.27 -14.45 -1.66
C ALA A 2 -8.33 -13.03 -1.08
N LEU A 3 -8.61 -12.93 0.22
CA LEU A 3 -8.43 -11.69 0.96
C LEU A 3 -6.92 -11.41 0.95
N ILE A 4 -6.46 -10.59 0.01
CA ILE A 4 -5.08 -10.10 0.03
C ILE A 4 -5.02 -9.20 1.25
N ILE A 5 -4.44 -9.69 2.34
CA ILE A 5 -4.23 -8.91 3.56
C ILE A 5 -3.01 -8.04 3.31
N PRO A 6 -3.16 -6.70 3.20
CA PRO A 6 -2.02 -5.83 2.99
C PRO A 6 -1.08 -5.93 4.20
N LYS A 7 0.21 -6.14 3.94
CA LYS A 7 1.25 -6.18 4.98
C LYS A 7 2.23 -5.04 4.78
N CYS A 8 2.72 -4.50 5.89
CA CYS A 8 3.78 -3.51 5.85
C CYS A 8 5.06 -4.12 5.29
N LYS A 9 5.64 -3.50 4.26
CA LYS A 9 6.87 -4.00 3.62
C LYS A 9 8.12 -3.92 4.52
N LYS A 10 8.06 -3.15 5.62
CA LYS A 10 9.20 -2.95 6.53
C LYS A 10 9.16 -3.83 7.79
N CYS A 11 7.97 -4.12 8.31
CA CYS A 11 7.83 -4.87 9.57
C CYS A 11 6.98 -6.13 9.44
N ASP A 12 6.53 -6.47 8.22
CA ASP A 12 5.66 -7.60 7.89
C ASP A 12 4.35 -7.69 8.70
N LYS A 13 4.03 -6.64 9.45
CA LYS A 13 2.79 -6.52 10.22
C LYS A 13 1.61 -6.41 9.26
N GLU A 14 0.56 -7.17 9.56
CA GLU A 14 -0.72 -7.08 8.87
C GLU A 14 -1.37 -5.72 9.14
N ILE A 15 -1.85 -5.10 8.07
CA ILE A 15 -2.59 -3.85 8.12
C ILE A 15 -4.07 -4.22 8.28
N LYS A 16 -4.64 -3.82 9.41
CA LYS A 16 -6.06 -3.98 9.72
C LYS A 16 -6.88 -2.92 8.99
N GLY A 17 -8.16 -3.22 8.79
CA GLY A 17 -9.10 -2.24 8.24
C GLY A 17 -9.13 -0.99 9.11
N ASP A 18 -9.10 0.18 8.48
CA ASP A 18 -9.04 1.51 9.10
C ASP A 18 -7.66 1.96 9.63
N GLU A 19 -6.59 1.16 9.49
CA GLU A 19 -5.24 1.63 9.83
C GLU A 19 -4.69 2.65 8.81
N GLU A 20 -4.15 3.76 9.32
CA GLU A 20 -3.46 4.75 8.49
C GLU A 20 -2.15 4.18 7.93
N VAL A 21 -2.05 4.14 6.61
CA VAL A 21 -0.91 3.58 5.90
C VAL A 21 -0.45 4.48 4.77
N TYR A 22 0.84 4.43 4.50
CA TYR A 22 1.48 5.10 3.39
C TYR A 22 1.71 4.08 2.28
N VAL A 23 1.32 4.44 1.06
CA VAL A 23 1.56 3.60 -0.11
C VAL A 23 2.59 4.28 -0.99
N GLN A 24 3.72 3.62 -1.19
CA GLN A 24 4.67 4.02 -2.22
C GLN A 24 4.30 3.28 -3.51
N LEU A 25 3.84 4.04 -4.51
CA LEU A 25 3.51 3.53 -5.85
C LEU A 25 4.18 4.38 -6.92
N ARG A 26 4.45 3.79 -8.08
CA ARG A 26 4.88 4.55 -9.27
C ARG A 26 3.65 5.15 -9.93
N TYR A 27 3.80 6.38 -10.43
CA TYR A 27 2.76 7.03 -11.21
C TYR A 27 2.47 6.19 -12.46
N PRO A 28 1.20 5.88 -12.75
CA PRO A 28 0.86 4.96 -13.81
C PRO A 28 1.19 5.53 -15.19
N LYS A 29 1.74 4.68 -16.07
CA LYS A 29 2.13 5.08 -17.43
C LYS A 29 0.96 5.16 -18.42
N ARG A 30 -0.17 4.53 -18.13
CA ARG A 30 -1.33 4.42 -19.02
C ARG A 30 -2.54 5.07 -18.38
N LYS A 31 -3.36 5.77 -19.19
CA LYS A 31 -4.64 6.35 -18.77
C LYS A 31 -5.71 5.24 -18.79
N GLY A 32 -6.38 5.02 -17.66
CA GLY A 32 -7.45 4.01 -17.52
C GLY A 32 -7.06 2.86 -16.60
N ILE A 33 -7.03 3.11 -15.30
CA ILE A 33 -7.02 2.03 -14.30
C ILE A 33 -8.46 1.94 -13.80
N THR A 34 -9.22 0.99 -14.34
CA THR A 34 -10.59 0.70 -13.88
C THR A 34 -10.61 0.19 -12.43
N GLU A 35 -9.47 -0.29 -11.91
CA GLU A 35 -9.38 -0.90 -10.58
C GLU A 35 -8.15 -0.38 -9.82
N ILE A 36 -8.26 0.82 -9.24
CA ILE A 36 -7.19 1.41 -8.43
C ILE A 36 -6.78 0.49 -7.27
N THR A 37 -7.74 -0.25 -6.69
CA THR A 37 -7.51 -1.22 -5.61
C THR A 37 -6.64 -2.39 -6.07
N ALA A 38 -6.87 -2.92 -7.28
CA ALA A 38 -6.04 -3.97 -7.85
C ALA A 38 -4.62 -3.45 -8.12
N TYR A 39 -4.50 -2.24 -8.66
CA TYR A 39 -3.20 -1.61 -8.90
C TYR A 39 -2.42 -1.36 -7.59
N LEU A 40 -3.09 -0.89 -6.53
CA LEU A 40 -2.48 -0.71 -5.22
C LEU A 40 -2.02 -2.04 -4.60
N ASN A 41 -2.80 -3.12 -4.76
CA ASN A 41 -2.41 -4.43 -4.25
C ASN A 41 -1.26 -5.08 -5.05
N LEU A 42 -1.16 -4.81 -6.35
CA LEU A 42 -0.13 -5.39 -7.22
C LEU A 42 1.18 -4.60 -7.20
N GLU A 43 1.11 -3.26 -7.29
CA GLU A 43 2.27 -2.39 -7.44
C GLU A 43 2.54 -1.52 -6.21
N GLY A 44 1.57 -1.37 -5.32
CA GLY A 44 1.70 -0.56 -4.11
C GLY A 44 2.55 -1.24 -3.04
N LYS A 45 3.55 -0.53 -2.53
CA LYS A 45 4.27 -0.93 -1.31
C LYS A 45 3.62 -0.24 -0.13
N PHE A 46 2.93 -1.02 0.70
CA PHE A 46 2.31 -0.53 1.92
C PHE A 46 3.34 -0.38 3.05
N ILE A 47 3.26 0.73 3.77
CA ILE A 47 4.13 1.10 4.89
C ILE A 47 3.21 1.60 6.02
N CYS A 48 3.26 0.97 7.19
CA CYS A 48 2.48 1.43 8.35
C CYS A 48 3.01 2.77 8.88
N LYS A 49 2.17 3.49 9.63
CA LYS A 49 2.53 4.76 10.27
C LYS A 49 3.80 4.70 11.12
N ASP A 50 4.00 3.63 11.88
CA ASP A 50 5.23 3.44 12.68
C ASP A 50 6.49 3.35 11.81
N CYS A 51 6.34 2.80 10.61
CA CYS A 51 7.43 2.63 9.65
C CYS A 51 7.64 3.85 8.73
N SER A 52 6.64 4.74 8.67
CA SER A 52 6.68 5.97 7.90
C SER A 52 7.34 7.12 8.65
N THR A 53 7.52 7.04 9.97
CA THR A 53 8.19 8.07 10.81
C THR A 53 9.66 8.34 10.41
N LYS A 54 10.22 7.56 9.47
CA LYS A 54 11.53 7.80 8.83
C LYS A 54 11.46 8.53 7.49
N ILE A 55 10.27 8.89 7.02
CA ILE A 55 10.02 9.67 5.81
C ILE A 55 9.51 11.03 6.29
N ASN A 56 10.46 11.93 6.61
CA ASN A 56 10.18 13.36 6.55
C ASN A 56 9.88 13.65 5.07
N ILE A 57 8.61 13.92 4.76
CA ILE A 57 8.19 14.44 3.46
C ILE A 57 8.03 15.96 3.58
#